data_AF-A0A3L6QYL5-F1
#
_entry.id   AF-A0A3L6QYL5-F1
#
_cell.length_a   1.000
_cell.length_b   1.000
_cell.length_c   1.000
_cell.angle_alpha   90.00
_cell.angle_beta   90.00
_cell.angle_gamma   90.00
#
_symmetry.space_group_name_H-M   'P 1'
#
loop_
_entity.id
_entity.type
_entity.pdbx_description
1 polymer ?
#
loop_
_entity_poly.entity_id
_entity_poly.type
_entity_poly.pdbx_seq_one_letter_code
_entity_poly.pdbx_strand_id
1 'polypeptide(L)'
;MKTSAVPTPSGLDLIFTSVSATTVSSMVAVEMESFSNSQLLLMTLLMLLGGEVFTSMLGLHFTYTKLKKREQSHGLDGNGPPATSLELSPMGAPVAAVTLDQMEIAGFKNQRDLPSIARILMFIVLGYVVVVHLAGYTLMLVYLCAVAGAREVLIGKKINPSTFSIFIVVSTFANCGFVPTNEGMVSFKSFPGMLLLVMPHVLLGNTLFPVFLRLSIRALERVTRRREFGQLLVSGGPGGGPAAAASAIGYDHLLPGARTWFLALTVAALLAVQLVVFCAMEWASDGLRGLSAFQKLVAALFMSVNSRHSGEMVVDLAAVSSAVVVLYVVMM
;
A
#
# COMPACT_ATOMS: atom_id res chain seq x y z
N MET A 1 -11.52 41.61 7.96
CA MET A 1 -11.67 41.66 6.48
C MET A 1 -10.82 40.56 5.87
N LYS A 2 -11.45 39.51 5.34
CA LYS A 2 -10.76 38.50 4.51
C LYS A 2 -10.73 39.07 3.09
N THR A 3 -9.61 39.65 2.68
CA THR A 3 -9.34 40.04 1.29
C THR A 3 -8.14 39.24 0.80
N SER A 4 -8.42 37.99 0.47
CA SER A 4 -7.70 37.25 -0.56
C SER A 4 -8.72 36.23 -1.03
N ALA A 5 -9.30 36.47 -2.20
CA ALA A 5 -10.15 35.50 -2.87
C ALA A 5 -9.22 34.34 -3.24
N VAL A 6 -9.18 33.29 -2.43
CA VAL A 6 -8.60 32.02 -2.86
C VAL A 6 -9.41 31.63 -4.09
N PRO A 7 -8.79 31.57 -5.29
CA PRO A 7 -9.53 31.27 -6.50
C PRO A 7 -10.22 29.92 -6.31
N THR A 8 -11.51 29.86 -6.60
CA THR A 8 -12.23 28.60 -6.58
C THR A 8 -11.54 27.67 -7.58
N PRO A 9 -11.13 26.46 -7.15
CA PRO A 9 -10.40 25.55 -8.02
C PRO A 9 -11.21 25.27 -9.27
N SER A 10 -10.56 25.26 -10.42
CA SER A 10 -11.26 25.00 -11.68
C SER A 10 -11.78 23.55 -11.68
N GLY A 11 -12.81 23.28 -12.49
CA GLY A 11 -13.30 21.90 -12.65
C GLY A 11 -12.20 20.94 -13.12
N LEU A 12 -11.24 21.43 -13.92
CA LEU A 12 -10.09 20.65 -14.36
C LEU A 12 -9.13 20.34 -13.21
N ASP A 13 -8.86 21.28 -12.31
CA ASP A 13 -7.96 21.04 -11.16
C ASP A 13 -8.56 20.01 -10.19
N LEU A 14 -9.89 20.02 -10.02
CA LEU A 14 -10.61 19.03 -9.21
C LEU A 14 -10.58 17.64 -9.86
N ILE A 15 -10.78 17.56 -11.18
CA ILE A 15 -10.65 16.29 -11.92
C ILE A 15 -9.22 15.78 -11.81
N PHE A 16 -8.22 16.62 -12.06
CA PHE A 16 -6.81 16.25 -11.95
C PHE A 16 -6.48 15.72 -10.55
N THR A 17 -6.90 16.42 -9.50
CA THR A 17 -6.64 16.04 -8.11
C THR A 17 -7.33 14.73 -7.74
N SER A 18 -8.58 14.51 -8.20
CA SER A 18 -9.30 13.24 -7.96
C SER A 18 -8.71 12.05 -8.73
N VAL A 19 -8.26 12.26 -9.98
CA VAL A 19 -7.50 11.25 -10.73
C VAL A 19 -6.21 10.94 -9.99
N SER A 20 -5.48 11.96 -9.53
CA SER A 20 -4.24 11.75 -8.78
C SER A 20 -4.44 10.97 -7.48
N ALA A 21 -5.52 11.22 -6.74
CA ALA A 21 -5.88 10.41 -5.57
C ALA A 21 -6.16 8.95 -5.95
N THR A 22 -6.93 8.74 -7.02
CA THR A 22 -7.33 7.39 -7.48
C THR A 22 -6.14 6.62 -8.05
N THR A 23 -5.18 7.29 -8.69
CA THR A 23 -3.95 6.68 -9.19
C THR A 23 -2.84 6.66 -8.14
N VAL A 24 -3.10 7.17 -6.94
CA VAL A 24 -2.15 7.14 -5.82
C VAL A 24 -0.82 7.84 -6.19
N SER A 25 -0.90 8.95 -6.93
CA SER A 25 0.27 9.66 -7.47
C SER A 25 0.65 10.94 -6.71
N SER A 26 -0.22 11.40 -5.81
CA SER A 26 -0.09 12.63 -5.00
C SER A 26 0.30 13.93 -5.73
N MET A 27 -0.02 14.06 -7.00
CA MET A 27 0.12 15.32 -7.74
C MET A 27 -1.00 16.30 -7.35
N VAL A 28 -0.61 17.45 -6.81
CA VAL A 28 -1.53 18.46 -6.29
C VAL A 28 -1.71 19.59 -7.30
N ALA A 29 -2.96 19.84 -7.75
CA ALA A 29 -3.31 21.05 -8.50
C ALA A 29 -4.07 22.09 -7.64
N VAL A 30 -4.59 21.65 -6.48
CA VAL A 30 -5.40 22.45 -5.57
C VAL A 30 -4.82 22.34 -4.17
N GLU A 31 -4.63 23.46 -3.48
CA GLU A 31 -4.18 23.49 -2.08
C GLU A 31 -5.02 22.55 -1.19
N MET A 32 -4.34 21.68 -0.44
CA MET A 32 -5.00 20.67 0.40
C MET A 32 -5.85 21.29 1.52
N GLU A 33 -5.44 22.44 2.04
CA GLU A 33 -6.16 23.18 3.08
C GLU A 33 -7.43 23.88 2.57
N SER A 34 -7.62 23.94 1.25
CA SER A 34 -8.85 24.49 0.66
C SER A 34 -10.02 23.50 0.69
N PHE A 35 -9.74 22.20 0.85
CA PHE A 35 -10.77 21.17 0.88
C PHE A 35 -11.49 21.11 2.23
N SER A 36 -12.81 20.95 2.16
CA SER A 36 -13.64 20.64 3.34
C SER A 36 -13.35 19.23 3.87
N ASN A 37 -13.71 18.98 5.13
CA ASN A 37 -13.57 17.65 5.75
C ASN A 37 -14.24 16.53 4.91
N SER A 38 -15.42 16.80 4.33
CA SER A 38 -16.12 15.83 3.49
C SER A 38 -15.38 15.53 2.19
N GLN A 39 -14.76 16.54 1.58
CA GLN A 39 -13.94 16.37 0.38
C GLN A 39 -12.65 15.61 0.68
N LEU A 40 -12.00 15.89 1.81
CA LEU A 40 -10.85 15.11 2.27
C LEU A 40 -11.22 13.64 2.49
N LEU A 41 -12.38 13.35 3.09
CA LEU A 41 -12.86 11.96 3.24
C LEU A 41 -13.20 11.29 1.90
N LEU A 42 -13.73 12.03 0.93
CA LEU A 42 -13.93 11.52 -0.43
C LEU A 42 -12.58 11.16 -1.09
N MET A 43 -11.59 12.04 -0.95
CA MET A 43 -10.23 11.79 -1.43
C MET A 43 -9.61 10.59 -0.74
N THR A 44 -9.78 10.43 0.58
CA THR A 44 -9.41 9.23 1.33
C THR A 44 -9.99 7.97 0.71
N LEU A 45 -11.28 7.97 0.36
CA LEU A 45 -11.92 6.83 -0.30
C LEU A 45 -11.28 6.54 -1.67
N LEU A 46 -11.00 7.57 -2.48
CA LEU A 46 -10.36 7.41 -3.78
C LEU A 46 -8.95 6.79 -3.65
N MET A 47 -8.14 7.28 -2.70
CA MET A 47 -6.81 6.74 -2.41
C MET A 47 -6.89 5.27 -1.96
N LEU A 48 -7.87 4.94 -1.11
CA LEU A 48 -8.07 3.56 -0.67
C LEU A 48 -8.42 2.64 -1.84
N LEU A 49 -9.32 3.08 -2.73
CA LEU A 49 -9.73 2.32 -3.92
C LEU A 49 -8.58 2.13 -4.92
N GLY A 50 -7.71 3.14 -5.03
CA GLY A 50 -6.51 3.11 -5.89
C GLY A 50 -5.37 2.26 -5.36
N GLY A 51 -5.31 2.01 -4.05
CA GLY A 51 -4.21 1.31 -3.40
C GLY A 51 -4.02 -0.12 -3.90
N GLU A 52 -2.76 -0.54 -4.07
CA GLU A 52 -2.40 -1.86 -4.57
C GLU A 52 -2.96 -2.99 -3.68
N VAL A 53 -2.89 -2.80 -2.36
CA VAL A 53 -3.42 -3.80 -1.42
C VAL A 53 -4.93 -3.98 -1.59
N PHE A 54 -5.69 -2.89 -1.74
CA PHE A 54 -7.14 -2.95 -1.90
C PHE A 54 -7.54 -3.56 -3.25
N THR A 55 -6.88 -3.15 -4.34
CA THR A 55 -7.12 -3.71 -5.68
C THR A 55 -6.76 -5.20 -5.73
N SER A 56 -5.71 -5.65 -5.03
CA SER A 56 -5.37 -7.08 -4.89
C SER A 56 -6.48 -7.87 -4.17
N MET A 57 -7.09 -7.30 -3.12
CA MET A 57 -8.20 -7.91 -2.40
C MET A 57 -9.43 -8.04 -3.31
N LEU A 58 -9.73 -6.99 -4.09
CA LEU A 58 -10.85 -7.00 -5.02
C LEU A 58 -10.65 -8.03 -6.15
N GLY A 59 -9.42 -8.13 -6.69
CA GLY A 59 -9.04 -9.16 -7.65
C GLY A 59 -9.27 -10.57 -7.08
N LEU A 60 -8.87 -10.80 -5.84
CA LEU A 60 -9.08 -12.08 -5.16
C LEU A 60 -10.57 -12.41 -4.94
N HIS A 61 -11.41 -11.41 -4.65
CA HIS A 61 -12.85 -11.58 -4.56
C HIS A 61 -13.46 -12.00 -5.91
N PHE A 62 -13.05 -11.37 -7.02
CA PHE A 62 -13.49 -11.77 -8.36
C PHE A 62 -13.03 -13.18 -8.72
N THR A 63 -11.78 -13.55 -8.40
CA THR A 63 -11.29 -14.91 -8.64
C THR A 63 -12.07 -15.94 -7.83
N TYR A 64 -12.32 -15.67 -6.54
CA TYR A 64 -13.13 -16.54 -5.69
C TYR A 64 -14.55 -16.75 -6.25
N THR A 65 -15.23 -15.68 -6.65
CA THR A 65 -16.60 -15.78 -7.20
C THR A 65 -16.63 -16.55 -8.53
N LYS A 66 -15.64 -16.35 -9.40
CA LYS A 66 -15.49 -17.11 -10.65
C LYS A 66 -15.26 -18.60 -10.40
N LEU A 67 -14.38 -18.96 -9.47
CA LEU A 67 -14.10 -20.35 -9.10
C LEU A 67 -15.34 -21.03 -8.51
N LYS A 68 -16.04 -20.35 -7.59
CA LYS A 68 -17.27 -20.87 -6.98
C LYS A 68 -18.38 -21.12 -8.02
N LYS A 69 -18.52 -20.25 -9.01
CA LYS A 69 -19.49 -20.44 -10.11
C LYS A 69 -19.16 -21.70 -10.94
N ARG A 70 -17.88 -21.95 -11.22
CA ARG A 70 -17.44 -23.15 -11.96
C ARG A 70 -17.69 -24.44 -11.18
N GLU A 71 -17.42 -24.45 -9.88
CA GLU A 71 -17.72 -25.62 -9.02
C GLU A 71 -19.22 -25.97 -9.04
N GLN A 72 -20.08 -24.95 -9.01
CA GLN A 72 -21.53 -25.14 -9.09
C GLN A 72 -21.93 -25.74 -10.45
N SER A 73 -21.42 -25.23 -11.56
CA SER A 73 -21.72 -25.77 -12.90
C SER A 73 -21.31 -27.24 -13.05
N HIS A 74 -20.11 -27.63 -12.62
CA HIS A 74 -19.67 -29.03 -12.67
C HIS A 74 -20.45 -29.97 -11.75
N GLY A 75 -21.04 -29.44 -10.67
CA GLY A 75 -21.92 -30.22 -9.78
C GLY A 75 -23.30 -30.53 -10.39
N LEU A 76 -23.73 -29.80 -11.43
CA LEU A 76 -25.00 -30.04 -12.12
C LEU A 76 -24.88 -31.02 -13.30
N ASP A 77 -23.70 -31.19 -13.90
CA ASP A 77 -23.48 -32.03 -15.10
C ASP A 77 -23.02 -33.48 -14.78
N GLY A 78 -23.36 -33.99 -13.58
CA GLY A 78 -22.93 -35.30 -13.09
C GLY A 78 -23.47 -36.54 -13.83
N ASN A 79 -23.97 -36.43 -15.07
CA ASN A 79 -24.43 -37.57 -15.85
C ASN A 79 -24.36 -37.38 -17.39
N GLY A 80 -23.20 -37.01 -17.95
CA GLY A 80 -22.94 -37.00 -19.40
C GLY A 80 -21.71 -37.84 -19.78
N PRO A 81 -21.70 -38.57 -20.92
CA PRO A 81 -20.59 -39.45 -21.32
C PRO A 81 -19.35 -38.62 -21.74
N PRO A 82 -18.15 -39.22 -21.82
CA PRO A 82 -16.91 -38.47 -22.05
C PRO A 82 -16.89 -37.89 -23.46
N ALA A 83 -16.91 -36.55 -23.57
CA ALA A 83 -16.73 -35.87 -24.84
C ALA A 83 -15.24 -35.90 -25.21
N THR A 84 -14.87 -36.92 -25.97
CA THR A 84 -13.68 -36.91 -26.82
C THR A 84 -14.10 -36.21 -28.12
N SER A 85 -13.70 -34.97 -28.33
CA SER A 85 -13.59 -34.40 -29.68
C SER A 85 -12.79 -33.10 -29.66
N LEU A 86 -11.59 -33.20 -30.24
CA LEU A 86 -10.80 -32.11 -30.79
C LEU A 86 -11.67 -31.09 -31.52
N GLU A 87 -11.55 -29.80 -31.20
CA GLU A 87 -11.84 -28.72 -32.15
C GLU A 87 -10.79 -27.59 -32.06
N LEU A 88 -10.56 -27.01 -33.24
CA LEU A 88 -9.39 -26.25 -33.67
C LEU A 88 -9.26 -24.85 -33.04
N SER A 89 -8.02 -24.44 -32.75
CA SER A 89 -7.67 -23.08 -32.31
C SER A 89 -7.92 -22.02 -33.40
N PRO A 90 -8.54 -20.88 -33.07
CA PRO A 90 -8.34 -19.64 -33.81
C PRO A 90 -7.13 -18.88 -33.21
N MET A 91 -6.19 -18.54 -34.08
CA MET A 91 -5.00 -17.76 -33.78
C MET A 91 -5.40 -16.29 -33.58
N GLY A 92 -5.27 -15.74 -32.37
CA GLY A 92 -5.39 -14.29 -32.12
C GLY A 92 -6.34 -13.85 -30.99
N ALA A 93 -6.07 -14.23 -29.74
CA ALA A 93 -6.73 -13.67 -28.55
C ALA A 93 -5.69 -13.40 -27.43
N PRO A 94 -5.91 -12.41 -26.54
CA PRO A 94 -4.87 -11.85 -25.69
C PRO A 94 -4.38 -12.86 -24.63
N VAL A 95 -3.10 -12.72 -24.27
CA VAL A 95 -2.28 -13.57 -23.38
C VAL A 95 -2.97 -13.96 -22.06
N ALA A 96 -3.96 -13.20 -21.59
CA ALA A 96 -4.71 -13.50 -20.36
C ALA A 96 -5.58 -14.77 -20.44
N ALA A 97 -6.16 -15.10 -21.61
CA ALA A 97 -6.99 -16.29 -21.76
C ALA A 97 -6.16 -17.59 -21.78
N VAL A 98 -4.89 -17.50 -22.18
CA VAL A 98 -3.98 -18.65 -22.34
C VAL A 98 -3.47 -19.18 -20.99
N THR A 99 -3.43 -18.36 -19.94
CA THR A 99 -2.91 -18.78 -18.62
C THR A 99 -3.80 -19.80 -17.90
N LEU A 100 -5.11 -19.78 -18.18
CA LEU A 100 -6.07 -20.67 -17.50
C LEU A 100 -6.18 -22.04 -18.18
N ASP A 101 -5.96 -22.11 -19.49
CA ASP A 101 -5.92 -23.38 -20.25
C ASP A 101 -4.59 -24.11 -20.08
N GLN A 102 -3.46 -23.39 -19.98
CA GLN A 102 -2.18 -24.01 -19.59
C GLN A 102 -2.19 -24.61 -18.17
N MET A 103 -3.18 -24.24 -17.35
CA MET A 103 -3.38 -24.77 -16.01
C MET A 103 -3.86 -26.23 -16.01
N GLU A 104 -4.34 -26.77 -17.14
CA GLU A 104 -4.73 -28.18 -17.24
C GLU A 104 -3.54 -29.16 -17.14
N ILE A 105 -2.29 -28.69 -17.32
CA ILE A 105 -1.13 -29.58 -17.45
C ILE A 105 -0.24 -29.61 -16.19
N ALA A 106 -0.43 -28.71 -15.21
CA ALA A 106 0.46 -28.61 -14.05
C ALA A 106 -0.25 -28.87 -12.70
N GLY A 107 -0.53 -30.14 -12.42
CA GLY A 107 -0.25 -30.72 -11.10
C GLY A 107 -1.08 -30.32 -9.87
N PHE A 108 -2.21 -29.62 -9.98
CA PHE A 108 -3.15 -29.50 -8.85
C PHE A 108 -4.20 -30.60 -8.91
N LYS A 109 -3.94 -31.71 -8.21
CA LYS A 109 -4.81 -32.89 -8.14
C LYS A 109 -6.20 -32.65 -7.52
N ASN A 110 -6.53 -31.45 -7.07
CA ASN A 110 -7.85 -31.08 -6.56
C ASN A 110 -8.23 -29.64 -6.91
N GLN A 111 -9.06 -29.48 -7.94
CA GLN A 111 -9.71 -28.20 -8.28
C GLN A 111 -10.57 -27.63 -7.13
N ARG A 112 -10.96 -28.49 -6.17
CA ARG A 112 -11.80 -28.18 -4.98
C ARG A 112 -11.07 -27.38 -3.88
N ASP A 113 -9.74 -27.36 -3.88
CA ASP A 113 -8.96 -26.68 -2.83
C ASP A 113 -8.72 -25.19 -3.17
N LEU A 114 -8.79 -24.85 -4.46
CA LEU A 114 -8.50 -23.52 -4.98
C LEU A 114 -9.46 -22.40 -4.50
N PRO A 115 -10.81 -22.58 -4.51
CA PRO A 115 -11.72 -21.58 -3.97
C PRO A 115 -11.62 -21.45 -2.46
N SER A 116 -11.23 -22.52 -1.76
CA SER A 116 -10.96 -22.49 -0.31
C SER A 116 -9.73 -21.62 0.00
N ILE A 117 -8.64 -21.79 -0.76
CA ILE A 117 -7.44 -20.96 -0.65
C ILE A 117 -7.77 -19.49 -0.93
N ALA A 118 -8.48 -19.21 -2.03
CA ALA A 118 -8.87 -17.84 -2.39
C ALA A 118 -9.73 -17.18 -1.29
N ARG A 119 -10.68 -17.93 -0.72
CA ARG A 119 -11.53 -17.46 0.38
C ARG A 119 -10.72 -17.12 1.64
N ILE A 120 -9.83 -18.02 2.07
CA ILE A 120 -9.01 -17.81 3.27
C ILE A 120 -8.13 -16.58 3.07
N LEU A 121 -7.46 -16.49 1.93
CA LEU A 121 -6.56 -15.37 1.63
C LEU A 121 -7.32 -14.04 1.57
N MET A 122 -8.53 -14.02 1.03
CA MET A 122 -9.41 -12.84 1.01
C MET A 122 -9.70 -12.35 2.44
N PHE A 123 -10.05 -13.25 3.36
CA PHE A 123 -10.28 -12.88 4.76
C PHE A 123 -9.00 -12.41 5.47
N ILE A 124 -7.84 -13.01 5.15
CA ILE A 124 -6.55 -12.58 5.72
C ILE A 124 -6.20 -11.16 5.26
N VAL A 125 -6.33 -10.87 3.97
CA VAL A 125 -6.04 -9.54 3.41
C VAL A 125 -7.03 -8.50 3.93
N LEU A 126 -8.32 -8.83 3.99
CA LEU A 126 -9.34 -7.95 4.58
C LEU A 126 -9.02 -7.66 6.06
N GLY A 127 -8.71 -8.70 6.85
CA GLY A 127 -8.32 -8.54 8.24
C GLY A 127 -7.06 -7.71 8.41
N TYR A 128 -6.06 -7.89 7.54
CA TYR A 128 -4.84 -7.10 7.50
C TYR A 128 -5.14 -5.60 7.29
N VAL A 129 -5.91 -5.26 6.25
CA VAL A 129 -6.30 -3.88 5.95
C VAL A 129 -7.03 -3.25 7.14
N VAL A 130 -8.03 -3.94 7.71
CA VAL A 130 -8.80 -3.42 8.85
C VAL A 130 -7.92 -3.19 10.08
N VAL A 131 -7.08 -4.17 10.44
CA VAL A 131 -6.22 -4.08 11.64
C VAL A 131 -5.19 -2.97 11.48
N VAL A 132 -4.51 -2.89 10.33
CA VAL A 132 -3.47 -1.87 10.10
C VAL A 132 -4.07 -0.47 10.12
N HIS A 133 -5.20 -0.24 9.44
CA HIS A 133 -5.85 1.08 9.44
C HIS A 133 -6.39 1.48 10.81
N LEU A 134 -7.05 0.54 11.52
CA LEU A 134 -7.57 0.84 12.86
C LEU A 134 -6.45 1.13 13.84
N ALA A 135 -5.35 0.36 13.79
CA ALA A 135 -4.17 0.60 14.60
C ALA A 135 -3.52 1.96 14.26
N GLY A 136 -3.32 2.25 12.97
CA GLY A 136 -2.77 3.52 12.50
C GLY A 136 -3.59 4.72 12.96
N TYR A 137 -4.91 4.69 12.73
CA TYR A 137 -5.84 5.74 13.15
C TYR A 137 -5.79 5.96 14.66
N THR A 138 -5.82 4.87 15.43
CA THR A 138 -5.77 4.94 16.88
C THR A 138 -4.45 5.53 17.37
N LEU A 139 -3.31 5.06 16.87
CA LEU A 139 -1.99 5.60 17.23
C LEU A 139 -1.88 7.09 16.88
N MET A 140 -2.38 7.49 15.71
CA MET A 140 -2.33 8.88 15.27
C MET A 140 -3.17 9.80 16.15
N LEU A 141 -4.39 9.38 16.49
CA LEU A 141 -5.24 10.12 17.42
C LEU A 141 -4.62 10.23 18.81
N VAL A 142 -4.12 9.11 19.36
CA VAL A 142 -3.46 9.11 20.67
C VAL A 142 -2.29 10.08 20.68
N TYR A 143 -1.49 10.11 19.61
CA TYR A 143 -0.37 11.04 19.47
C TYR A 143 -0.83 12.51 19.44
N LEU A 144 -1.85 12.84 18.65
CA LEU A 144 -2.40 14.20 18.57
C LEU A 144 -3.08 14.64 19.88
N CYS A 145 -3.61 13.69 20.66
CA CYS A 145 -4.08 13.97 22.02
C CYS A 145 -2.92 14.26 22.96
N ALA A 146 -1.86 13.44 22.91
CA ALA A 146 -0.71 13.52 23.82
C ALA A 146 0.22 14.71 23.53
N VAL A 147 0.41 15.08 22.26
CA VAL A 147 1.34 16.13 21.82
C VAL A 147 0.57 17.36 21.38
N ALA A 148 0.30 18.26 22.33
CA ALA A 148 -0.46 19.48 22.08
C ALA A 148 0.11 20.31 20.92
N GLY A 149 1.44 20.46 20.83
CA GLY A 149 2.07 21.24 19.76
C GLY A 149 1.73 20.74 18.35
N ALA A 150 1.70 19.42 18.13
CA ALA A 150 1.33 18.84 16.84
C ALA A 150 -0.16 19.04 16.53
N ARG A 151 -1.01 18.97 17.54
CA ARG A 151 -2.45 19.27 17.41
C ARG A 151 -2.71 20.75 17.11
N GLU A 152 -1.98 21.67 17.74
CA GLU A 152 -2.13 23.10 17.52
C GLU A 152 -1.75 23.50 16.08
N VAL A 153 -0.80 22.80 15.44
CA VAL A 153 -0.51 22.99 14.00
C VAL A 153 -1.76 22.72 13.16
N LEU A 154 -2.49 21.64 13.45
CA LEU A 154 -3.73 21.29 12.72
C LEU A 154 -4.86 22.27 13.02
N ILE A 155 -5.04 22.66 14.29
CA ILE A 155 -6.07 23.63 14.69
C ILE A 155 -5.81 24.99 14.03
N GLY A 156 -4.55 25.45 14.01
CA GLY A 156 -4.15 26.69 13.34
C GLY A 156 -4.45 26.69 11.84
N LYS A 157 -4.31 25.52 11.20
CA LYS A 157 -4.66 25.29 9.80
C LYS A 157 -6.14 24.94 9.56
N LYS A 158 -6.98 24.96 10.61
CA LYS A 158 -8.42 24.64 10.56
C LYS A 158 -8.74 23.22 10.08
N ILE A 159 -7.82 22.29 10.29
CA ILE A 159 -7.98 20.88 9.93
C ILE A 159 -8.46 20.13 11.19
N ASN A 160 -9.50 19.32 11.04
CA ASN A 160 -9.97 18.47 12.13
C ASN A 160 -8.95 17.33 12.40
N PRO A 161 -8.44 17.15 13.63
CA PRO A 161 -7.47 16.10 13.96
C PRO A 161 -7.93 14.67 13.63
N SER A 162 -9.23 14.38 13.76
CA SER A 162 -9.79 13.08 13.42
C SER A 162 -9.80 12.84 11.92
N THR A 163 -10.26 13.82 11.12
CA THR A 163 -10.19 13.75 9.66
C THR A 163 -8.74 13.60 9.18
N PHE A 164 -7.82 14.39 9.74
CA PHE A 164 -6.39 14.29 9.45
C PHE A 164 -5.86 12.88 9.73
N SER A 165 -6.22 12.29 10.88
CA SER A 165 -5.75 10.96 11.27
C SER A 165 -6.22 9.87 10.31
N ILE A 166 -7.49 9.91 9.88
CA ILE A 166 -8.02 8.95 8.89
C ILE A 166 -7.32 9.15 7.55
N PHE A 167 -7.22 10.41 7.10
CA PHE A 167 -6.66 10.74 5.80
C PHE A 167 -5.20 10.31 5.71
N ILE A 168 -4.38 10.67 6.71
CA ILE A 168 -2.95 10.37 6.66
C ILE A 168 -2.71 8.86 6.70
N VAL A 169 -3.42 8.13 7.55
CA VAL A 169 -3.27 6.66 7.65
C VAL A 169 -3.55 5.97 6.32
N VAL A 170 -4.64 6.34 5.65
CA VAL A 170 -4.99 5.76 4.34
C VAL A 170 -4.00 6.21 3.26
N SER A 171 -3.65 7.49 3.22
CA SER A 171 -2.69 8.04 2.26
C SER A 171 -1.33 7.35 2.38
N THR A 172 -0.78 7.28 3.60
CA THR A 172 0.50 6.65 3.91
C THR A 172 0.47 5.14 3.62
N PHE A 173 -0.62 4.44 3.99
CA PHE A 173 -0.75 3.00 3.72
C PHE A 173 -0.88 2.70 2.23
N ALA A 174 -1.58 3.54 1.47
CA ALA A 174 -1.63 3.42 0.02
C ALA A 174 -0.32 3.84 -0.64
N ASN A 175 0.65 4.41 0.09
CA ASN A 175 1.81 5.10 -0.47
C ASN A 175 1.38 6.19 -1.47
N CYS A 176 0.32 6.96 -1.15
CA CYS A 176 -0.17 8.03 -2.00
C CYS A 176 0.74 9.26 -1.93
N GLY A 177 0.91 9.82 -0.72
CA GLY A 177 1.73 11.01 -0.48
C GLY A 177 0.98 12.31 -0.28
N PHE A 178 -0.35 12.27 -0.37
CA PHE A 178 -1.14 13.41 0.07
C PHE A 178 -1.10 13.56 1.58
N VAL A 179 -0.95 14.81 2.00
CA VAL A 179 -1.09 15.22 3.39
C VAL A 179 -2.06 16.42 3.40
N PRO A 180 -3.02 16.51 4.35
CA PRO A 180 -4.01 17.58 4.37
C PRO A 180 -3.46 19.01 4.56
N THR A 181 -2.17 19.14 4.88
CA THR A 181 -1.47 20.43 5.03
C THR A 181 -0.80 20.83 3.72
N ASN A 182 -0.83 22.12 3.37
CA ASN A 182 -0.29 22.61 2.10
C ASN A 182 1.21 22.35 1.95
N GLU A 183 1.97 22.40 3.05
CA GLU A 183 3.42 22.14 3.07
C GLU A 183 3.75 20.66 3.30
N GLY A 184 2.76 19.77 3.27
CA GLY A 184 2.97 18.35 3.54
C GLY A 184 3.47 18.09 4.97
N MET A 185 4.37 17.10 5.10
CA MET A 185 4.96 16.74 6.39
C MET A 185 5.99 17.75 6.91
N VAL A 186 6.38 18.76 6.12
CA VAL A 186 7.27 19.84 6.56
C VAL A 186 6.68 20.57 7.78
N SER A 187 5.35 20.71 7.84
CA SER A 187 4.62 21.26 9.00
C SER A 187 4.90 20.50 10.31
N PHE A 188 5.33 19.24 10.23
CA PHE A 188 5.60 18.37 11.38
C PHE A 188 7.09 18.08 11.60
N LYS A 189 8.01 18.77 10.91
CA LYS A 189 9.46 18.50 10.98
C LYS A 189 10.05 18.60 12.40
N SER A 190 9.46 19.44 13.26
CA SER A 190 9.89 19.60 14.66
C SER A 190 9.34 18.48 15.58
N PHE A 191 8.45 17.63 15.09
CA PHE A 191 7.75 16.59 15.84
C PHE A 191 8.18 15.19 15.37
N PRO A 192 9.36 14.69 15.81
CA PRO A 192 9.90 13.41 15.33
C PRO A 192 8.98 12.22 15.65
N GLY A 193 8.17 12.31 16.70
CA GLY A 193 7.20 11.28 17.05
C GLY A 193 6.13 11.06 15.96
N MET A 194 5.68 12.13 15.30
CA MET A 194 4.74 12.05 14.17
C MET A 194 5.37 11.25 13.03
N LEU A 195 6.59 11.63 12.65
CA LEU A 195 7.35 10.98 11.57
C LEU A 195 7.61 9.51 11.89
N LEU A 196 7.96 9.18 13.13
CA LEU A 196 8.19 7.80 13.60
C LEU A 196 6.93 6.94 13.60
N LEU A 197 5.74 7.53 13.72
CA LEU A 197 4.47 6.80 13.63
C LEU A 197 4.08 6.53 12.17
N VAL A 198 4.35 7.49 11.29
CA VAL A 198 4.02 7.41 9.87
C VAL A 198 4.97 6.48 9.12
N MET A 199 6.28 6.51 9.39
CA MET A 199 7.29 5.70 8.67
C MET A 199 6.99 4.19 8.62
N PRO A 200 6.69 3.50 9.74
CA PRO A 200 6.35 2.08 9.69
C PRO A 200 5.08 1.81 8.88
N HIS A 201 4.14 2.77 8.86
CA HIS A 201 2.90 2.67 8.10
C HIS A 201 3.15 2.69 6.59
N VAL A 202 4.10 3.50 6.11
CA VAL A 202 4.55 3.51 4.71
C VAL A 202 5.04 2.14 4.27
N LEU A 203 5.78 1.45 5.15
CA LEU A 203 6.33 0.13 4.88
C LEU A 203 5.27 -0.96 4.94
N LEU A 204 4.29 -0.86 5.85
CA LEU A 204 3.14 -1.77 5.92
C LEU A 204 2.22 -1.67 4.70
N GLY A 205 2.28 -0.54 4.00
CA GLY A 205 1.59 -0.30 2.75
C GLY A 205 2.12 -1.10 1.57
N ASN A 206 1.93 -0.57 0.36
CA ASN A 206 2.28 -1.23 -0.91
C ASN A 206 3.75 -1.70 -0.93
N THR A 207 4.68 -0.90 -0.38
CA THR A 207 6.13 -1.13 -0.51
C THR A 207 6.60 -2.49 0.02
N LEU A 208 6.15 -2.93 1.20
CA LEU A 208 6.51 -4.25 1.76
C LEU A 208 5.29 -5.10 2.09
N PHE A 209 4.14 -4.84 1.46
CA PHE A 209 2.92 -5.62 1.65
C PHE A 209 3.17 -7.14 1.52
N PRO A 210 3.87 -7.67 0.50
CA PRO A 210 4.18 -9.11 0.41
C PRO A 210 4.93 -9.67 1.63
N VAL A 211 5.81 -8.87 2.24
CA VAL A 211 6.59 -9.27 3.43
C VAL A 211 5.68 -9.34 4.64
N PHE A 212 4.94 -8.26 4.90
CA PHE A 212 4.05 -8.16 6.06
C PHE A 212 2.85 -9.10 5.96
N LEU A 213 2.35 -9.40 4.75
CA LEU A 213 1.31 -10.40 4.54
C LEU A 213 1.77 -11.78 5.02
N ARG A 214 2.99 -12.21 4.67
CA ARG A 214 3.53 -13.50 5.13
C ARG A 214 3.76 -13.54 6.62
N LEU A 215 4.27 -12.45 7.20
CA LEU A 215 4.42 -12.33 8.64
C LEU A 215 3.05 -12.42 9.34
N SER A 216 2.03 -11.79 8.77
CA SER A 216 0.65 -11.83 9.28
C SER A 216 0.05 -13.23 9.22
N ILE A 217 0.21 -13.96 8.11
CA ILE A 217 -0.23 -15.35 7.99
C ILE A 217 0.47 -16.23 9.05
N ARG A 218 1.78 -16.04 9.23
CA ARG A 218 2.56 -16.79 10.22
C ARG A 218 2.20 -16.41 11.67
N ALA A 219 1.85 -15.15 11.92
CA ALA A 219 1.34 -14.70 13.21
C ALA A 219 -0.04 -15.32 13.47
N LEU A 220 -0.92 -15.34 12.48
CA LEU A 220 -2.25 -15.92 12.58
C LEU A 220 -2.19 -17.44 12.83
N GLU A 221 -1.27 -18.16 12.18
CA GLU A 221 -0.98 -19.57 12.46
C GLU A 221 -0.62 -19.78 13.95
N ARG A 222 0.28 -18.95 14.48
CA ARG A 222 0.72 -19.07 15.88
C ARG A 222 -0.36 -18.72 16.89
N VAL A 223 -1.14 -17.68 16.62
CA VAL A 223 -2.19 -17.18 17.53
C VAL A 223 -3.39 -18.12 17.53
N THR A 224 -3.86 -18.54 16.36
CA THR A 224 -5.04 -19.42 16.23
C THR A 224 -4.72 -20.90 16.41
N ARG A 225 -3.42 -21.27 16.34
CA ARG A 225 -2.92 -22.66 16.31
C ARG A 225 -3.50 -23.49 15.16
N ARG A 226 -4.08 -22.86 14.14
CA ARG A 226 -4.63 -23.56 12.98
C ARG A 226 -3.55 -23.75 11.93
N ARG A 227 -3.22 -25.02 11.66
CA ARG A 227 -2.21 -25.41 10.66
C ARG A 227 -2.58 -25.01 9.23
N GLU A 228 -3.86 -24.75 8.95
CA GLU A 228 -4.34 -24.29 7.64
C GLU A 228 -3.64 -23.01 7.17
N PHE A 229 -3.33 -22.08 8.08
CA PHE A 229 -2.61 -20.85 7.74
C PHE A 229 -1.14 -21.10 7.42
N GLY A 230 -0.47 -21.96 8.18
CA GLY A 230 0.92 -22.34 7.92
C GLY A 230 1.08 -23.07 6.59
N GLN A 231 0.10 -23.89 6.22
CA GLN A 231 0.06 -24.60 4.94
C GLN A 231 0.05 -23.63 3.75
N LEU A 232 -0.61 -22.46 3.86
CA LEU A 232 -0.60 -21.42 2.80
C LEU A 232 0.81 -20.94 2.43
N LEU A 233 1.76 -21.02 3.37
CA LEU A 233 3.12 -20.53 3.18
C LEU A 233 4.07 -21.61 2.60
N VAL A 234 3.63 -22.86 2.51
CA VAL A 234 4.46 -23.97 2.04
C VAL A 234 4.60 -23.89 0.52
N SER A 235 5.85 -23.80 0.06
CA SER A 235 6.22 -23.75 -1.37
C SER A 235 6.63 -25.11 -1.95
N GLY A 236 6.51 -26.20 -1.17
CA GLY A 236 6.95 -27.55 -1.56
C GLY A 236 5.83 -28.59 -1.50
N GLY A 237 5.92 -29.62 -2.35
CA GLY A 237 4.96 -30.74 -2.44
C GLY A 237 4.68 -31.16 -3.88
N PRO A 238 3.99 -32.29 -4.13
CA PRO A 238 3.52 -32.67 -5.46
C PRO A 238 2.57 -31.59 -5.97
N GLY A 239 2.97 -30.80 -6.99
CA GLY A 239 2.20 -29.67 -7.52
C GLY A 239 2.61 -28.27 -7.02
N GLY A 240 3.70 -28.11 -6.27
CA GLY A 240 4.25 -26.78 -5.92
C GLY A 240 3.68 -26.11 -4.65
N GLY A 241 2.71 -26.73 -3.99
CA GLY A 241 2.16 -26.30 -2.70
C GLY A 241 1.19 -25.11 -2.77
N PRO A 242 0.55 -24.73 -1.65
CA PRO A 242 -0.49 -23.69 -1.62
C PRO A 242 -0.03 -22.29 -2.01
N ALA A 243 1.25 -21.95 -1.81
CA ALA A 243 1.80 -20.68 -2.30
C ALA A 243 1.87 -20.64 -3.84
N ALA A 244 2.18 -21.77 -4.49
CA ALA A 244 2.09 -21.87 -5.95
C ALA A 244 0.63 -21.81 -6.41
N ALA A 245 -0.30 -22.42 -5.66
CA ALA A 245 -1.74 -22.32 -5.94
C ALA A 245 -2.23 -20.87 -5.89
N ALA A 246 -1.76 -20.09 -4.92
CA ALA A 246 -2.06 -18.66 -4.79
C ALA A 246 -1.59 -17.86 -6.03
N SER A 247 -0.37 -18.11 -6.51
CA SER A 247 0.09 -17.49 -7.77
C SER A 247 -0.71 -17.99 -8.97
N ALA A 248 -1.12 -19.26 -8.97
CA ALA A 248 -1.92 -19.85 -10.04
C ALA A 248 -3.35 -19.23 -10.11
N ILE A 249 -3.91 -18.75 -9.00
CA ILE A 249 -5.15 -17.93 -9.00
C ILE A 249 -4.93 -16.45 -9.28
N GLY A 250 -3.72 -16.06 -9.68
CA GLY A 250 -3.34 -14.68 -9.99
C GLY A 250 -3.09 -13.83 -8.75
N TYR A 251 -2.77 -14.42 -7.59
CA TYR A 251 -2.41 -13.69 -6.37
C TYR A 251 -0.90 -13.73 -6.13
N ASP A 252 -0.18 -12.83 -6.79
CA ASP A 252 1.30 -12.81 -6.79
C ASP A 252 1.93 -12.14 -5.56
N HIS A 253 1.13 -11.42 -4.74
CA HIS A 253 1.60 -10.82 -3.49
C HIS A 253 2.03 -11.86 -2.45
N LEU A 254 1.59 -13.12 -2.58
CA LEU A 254 2.07 -14.22 -1.75
C LEU A 254 3.36 -14.82 -2.33
N LEU A 255 4.42 -14.00 -2.38
CA LEU A 255 5.73 -14.40 -2.90
C LEU A 255 6.28 -15.65 -2.18
N PRO A 256 7.16 -16.46 -2.80
CA PRO A 256 7.93 -17.53 -2.13
C PRO A 256 8.96 -17.03 -1.11
N GLY A 257 9.38 -17.89 -0.16
CA GLY A 257 10.06 -17.47 1.08
C GLY A 257 11.35 -16.71 0.82
N ALA A 258 12.16 -17.26 -0.09
CA ALA A 258 13.40 -16.63 -0.53
C ALA A 258 13.14 -15.27 -1.18
N ARG A 259 12.16 -15.15 -2.09
CA ARG A 259 11.83 -13.88 -2.77
C ARG A 259 11.35 -12.81 -1.79
N THR A 260 10.55 -13.17 -0.80
CA THR A 260 10.13 -12.26 0.27
C THR A 260 11.32 -11.72 1.05
N TRP A 261 12.29 -12.58 1.39
CA TRP A 261 13.50 -12.16 2.11
C TRP A 261 14.40 -11.28 1.24
N PHE A 262 14.60 -11.62 -0.04
CA PHE A 262 15.34 -10.78 -0.97
C PHE A 262 14.70 -9.41 -1.14
N LEU A 263 13.36 -9.34 -1.25
CA LEU A 263 12.64 -8.07 -1.30
C LEU A 263 12.94 -7.22 -0.05
N ALA A 264 12.78 -7.79 1.15
CA ALA A 264 13.06 -7.09 2.40
C ALA A 264 14.52 -6.60 2.48
N LEU A 265 15.48 -7.44 2.08
CA LEU A 265 16.90 -7.09 2.08
C LEU A 265 17.22 -5.97 1.09
N THR A 266 16.70 -6.04 -0.14
CA THR A 266 16.91 -5.00 -1.16
C THR A 266 16.32 -3.67 -0.69
N VAL A 267 15.11 -3.68 -0.13
CA VAL A 267 14.50 -2.46 0.43
C VAL A 267 15.37 -1.89 1.55
N ALA A 268 15.78 -2.72 2.52
CA ALA A 268 16.62 -2.28 3.63
C ALA A 268 17.98 -1.72 3.17
N ALA A 269 18.62 -2.37 2.19
CA ALA A 269 19.89 -1.90 1.63
C ALA A 269 19.75 -0.55 0.93
N LEU A 270 18.73 -0.38 0.10
CA LEU A 270 18.46 0.89 -0.59
C LEU A 270 18.16 2.02 0.41
N LEU A 271 17.34 1.74 1.44
CA LEU A 271 17.06 2.71 2.50
C LEU A 271 18.32 3.11 3.27
N ALA A 272 19.20 2.15 3.57
CA ALA A 272 20.46 2.42 4.25
C ALA A 272 21.40 3.29 3.40
N VAL A 273 21.53 2.99 2.09
CA VAL A 273 22.33 3.79 1.16
C VAL A 273 21.79 5.22 1.09
N GLN A 274 20.48 5.39 0.92
CA GLN A 274 19.86 6.71 0.88
C GLN A 274 20.06 7.48 2.18
N LEU A 275 19.86 6.83 3.33
CA LEU A 275 20.05 7.45 4.63
C LEU A 275 21.49 7.95 4.80
N VAL A 276 22.48 7.14 4.42
CA VAL A 276 23.90 7.51 4.48
C VAL A 276 24.19 8.71 3.58
N VAL A 277 23.73 8.67 2.32
CA VAL A 277 23.96 9.77 1.37
C VAL A 277 23.25 11.05 1.82
N PHE A 278 22.00 10.96 2.25
CA PHE A 278 21.24 12.10 2.76
C PHE A 278 21.89 12.70 4.00
N CYS A 279 22.28 11.88 4.98
CA CYS A 279 23.00 12.36 6.15
C CYS A 279 24.35 12.97 5.78
N ALA A 280 25.09 12.43 4.81
CA ALA A 280 26.37 12.98 4.40
C ALA A 280 26.24 14.36 3.72
N MET A 281 25.18 14.56 2.94
CA MET A 281 25.01 15.75 2.10
C MET A 281 24.18 16.85 2.78
N GLU A 282 23.14 16.49 3.52
CA GLU A 282 22.12 17.42 4.02
C GLU A 282 22.27 17.78 5.50
N TRP A 283 23.23 17.20 6.23
CA TRP A 283 23.32 17.42 7.68
C TRP A 283 23.44 18.89 8.09
N ALA A 284 24.12 19.69 7.25
CA ALA A 284 24.35 21.12 7.45
C ALA A 284 23.48 22.01 6.54
N SER A 285 22.49 21.45 5.82
CA SER A 285 21.65 22.24 4.92
C SER A 285 20.62 23.09 5.67
N ASP A 286 20.14 24.14 5.02
CA ASP A 286 19.17 25.06 5.60
C ASP A 286 17.81 24.38 5.89
N GLY A 287 17.45 23.33 5.12
CA GLY A 287 16.22 22.57 5.33
C GLY A 287 16.14 21.89 6.71
N LEU A 288 17.29 21.45 7.23
CA LEU A 288 17.43 20.81 8.56
C LEU A 288 17.95 21.76 9.65
N ARG A 289 18.10 23.06 9.35
CA ARG A 289 18.63 24.03 10.29
C ARG A 289 17.69 24.23 11.47
N GLY A 290 18.27 24.35 12.67
CA GLY A 290 17.51 24.49 13.93
C GLY A 290 16.97 23.18 14.51
N LEU A 291 17.12 22.04 13.82
CA LEU A 291 16.77 20.73 14.36
C LEU A 291 17.92 20.12 15.18
N SER A 292 17.57 19.39 16.24
CA SER A 292 18.50 18.56 16.99
C SER A 292 19.04 17.40 16.15
N ALA A 293 20.19 16.83 16.51
CA ALA A 293 20.77 15.69 15.81
C ALA A 293 19.79 14.50 15.67
N PHE A 294 18.99 14.23 16.71
CA PHE A 294 17.96 13.20 16.66
C PHE A 294 16.85 13.52 15.65
N GLN A 295 16.33 14.74 15.66
CA GLN A 295 15.31 15.17 14.69
C GLN A 295 15.84 15.12 13.25
N LYS A 296 17.11 15.49 13.03
CA LYS A 296 17.76 15.39 11.72
C LYS A 296 17.83 13.94 11.24
N LEU A 297 18.23 13.02 12.12
CA LEU A 297 18.29 11.60 11.79
C LEU A 297 16.90 11.04 11.46
N VAL A 298 15.88 11.38 12.24
CA VAL A 298 14.49 10.95 11.98
C VAL A 298 13.99 11.55 10.66
N ALA A 299 14.28 12.81 10.36
CA ALA A 299 13.91 13.44 9.09
C ALA A 299 14.62 12.76 7.91
N ALA A 300 15.91 12.47 8.03
CA ALA A 300 16.68 11.75 7.00
C ALA A 300 16.13 10.35 6.73
N LEU A 301 15.78 9.61 7.80
CA LEU A 301 15.13 8.31 7.69
C LEU A 301 13.76 8.41 7.04
N PHE A 302 12.96 9.43 7.43
CA PHE A 302 11.64 9.68 6.86
C PHE A 302 11.70 9.94 5.36
N MET A 303 12.64 10.79 4.93
CA MET A 303 12.85 11.08 3.51
C MET A 303 13.29 9.83 2.74
N SER A 304 14.18 9.03 3.33
CA SER A 304 14.64 7.78 2.70
C SER A 304 13.50 6.76 2.53
N VAL A 305 12.66 6.60 3.56
CA VAL A 305 11.50 5.68 3.52
C VAL A 305 10.46 6.14 2.49
N ASN A 306 10.21 7.44 2.39
CA ASN A 306 9.21 8.00 1.49
C ASN A 306 9.68 8.21 0.06
N SER A 307 10.99 8.07 -0.22
CA SER A 307 11.55 8.25 -1.56
C SER A 307 10.94 7.29 -2.59
N ARG A 308 10.43 6.13 -2.15
CA ARG A 308 9.86 5.11 -3.03
C ARG A 308 8.33 5.23 -3.03
N HIS A 309 7.82 5.97 -4.01
CA HIS A 309 6.40 6.17 -4.34
C HIS A 309 5.48 6.75 -3.26
N SER A 310 5.89 6.91 -1.99
CA SER A 310 4.99 7.39 -0.94
C SER A 310 4.83 8.91 -0.90
N GLY A 311 5.68 9.70 -1.55
CA GLY A 311 5.48 11.14 -1.80
C GLY A 311 5.46 12.09 -0.58
N GLU A 312 5.42 11.59 0.65
CA GLU A 312 5.40 12.43 1.85
C GLU A 312 6.80 12.96 2.17
N MET A 313 6.95 14.28 2.15
CA MET A 313 8.24 14.94 2.31
C MET A 313 8.24 15.85 3.54
N VAL A 314 9.29 15.73 4.36
CA VAL A 314 9.50 16.56 5.56
C VAL A 314 10.52 17.68 5.34
N VAL A 315 11.29 17.60 4.25
CA VAL A 315 12.19 18.64 3.75
C VAL A 315 11.77 18.97 2.33
N ASP A 316 11.75 20.26 2.00
CA ASP A 316 11.46 20.73 0.64
C ASP A 316 12.53 20.24 -0.35
N LEU A 317 12.11 19.58 -1.43
CA LEU A 317 12.98 19.10 -2.52
C LEU A 317 13.79 20.24 -3.14
N ALA A 318 13.23 21.45 -3.21
CA ALA A 318 13.92 22.60 -3.78
C ALA A 318 15.11 23.06 -2.93
N ALA A 319 15.12 22.72 -1.63
CA ALA A 319 16.18 23.07 -0.69
C ALA A 319 17.23 21.96 -0.52
N VAL A 320 17.00 20.79 -1.12
CA VAL A 320 17.90 19.63 -1.05
C VAL A 320 18.92 19.68 -2.19
N SER A 321 20.14 19.21 -1.95
CA SER A 321 21.20 19.17 -2.95
C SER A 321 20.81 18.37 -4.20
N SER A 322 21.29 18.82 -5.36
CA SER A 322 20.98 18.17 -6.65
C SER A 322 21.38 16.70 -6.70
N ALA A 323 22.44 16.29 -5.99
CA ALA A 323 22.87 14.91 -5.91
C ALA A 323 21.82 14.00 -5.25
N VAL A 324 21.21 14.47 -4.17
CA VAL A 324 20.14 13.74 -3.47
C VAL A 324 18.86 13.72 -4.30
N VAL A 325 18.55 14.81 -5.02
CA VAL A 325 17.42 14.83 -5.96
C VAL A 325 17.61 13.79 -7.07
N VAL A 326 18.80 13.69 -7.68
CA VAL A 326 19.10 12.66 -8.68
C VAL A 326 18.96 11.26 -8.09
N LEU A 327 19.42 11.04 -6.85
CA LEU A 327 19.24 9.77 -6.16
C LEU A 327 17.75 9.42 -5.99
N TYR A 328 16.90 10.39 -5.63
CA TYR A 328 15.45 10.16 -5.53
C TYR A 328 14.81 9.88 -6.88
N VAL A 329 15.24 10.54 -7.95
CA VAL A 329 14.77 10.25 -9.32
C VAL A 329 15.11 8.82 -9.75
N VAL A 330 16.26 8.27 -9.35
CA VAL A 330 16.63 6.88 -9.66
C VAL A 330 15.83 5.87 -8.82
N MET A 331 15.29 6.30 -7.67
CA MET A 331 14.57 5.45 -6.73
C MET A 331 13.06 5.44 -6.96
N MET A 332 12.52 6.46 -7.61
CA MET A 332 11.14 6.59 -8.08
C MET A 332 10.97 6.00 -9.48
#